data_AF-A0A7V8WNQ7-F1
#
_entry.id   AF-A0A7V8WNQ7-F1
#
_cell.length_a   1.000
_cell.length_b   1.000
_cell.length_c   1.000
_cell.angle_alpha   90.00
_cell.angle_beta   90.00
_cell.angle_gamma   90.00
#
_symmetry.space_group_name_H-M   'P 1'
#
loop_
_entity.id
_entity.type
_entity.pdbx_description
1 polymer ?
#
loop_
_entity_poly.entity_id
_entity_poly.type
_entity_poly.pdbx_seq_one_letter_code
_entity_poly.pdbx_strand_id
1 'polypeptide(L)'
;MTFFVETKGGVASVRRNDETRVRDGRAVFFLAALTFGVVTVPLAKGRLGTLGELRLRWGPALLSAVAMQAVILFIIPNRFSGVHEPLHVVSYILIGVFVAANLRVAGMWLIAFGGLCNAAVIVLNGGVMYVRKSALEIVGLYPLPEGFLNASVMEHPRLSFLGDIFPVPPLHTVVSLGDILIAIGAVVLIHGVCGSRLIPAVSRALRHSAVVLRG
;
A
#
# COMPACT_ATOMS: atom_id res chain seq x y z
N MET A 1 -2.83 11.69 -26.58
CA MET A 1 -4.28 11.86 -26.84
C MET A 1 -4.82 12.70 -25.69
N THR A 2 -5.01 13.99 -25.94
CA THR A 2 -5.44 15.00 -24.96
C THR A 2 -6.96 15.04 -24.98
N PHE A 3 -7.61 14.76 -23.85
CA PHE A 3 -9.06 14.95 -23.74
C PHE A 3 -9.31 16.39 -23.27
N PHE A 4 -10.05 17.16 -24.05
CA PHE A 4 -10.55 18.46 -23.66
C PHE A 4 -11.97 18.26 -23.12
N VAL A 5 -12.18 18.57 -21.84
CA VAL A 5 -13.52 18.72 -21.26
C VAL A 5 -13.67 20.19 -20.92
N GLU A 6 -14.69 20.82 -21.51
CA GLU A 6 -14.96 22.24 -21.38
C GLU A 6 -15.84 22.46 -20.14
N THR A 7 -15.26 23.05 -19.09
CA THR A 7 -15.99 23.59 -17.93
C THR A 7 -15.89 25.12 -17.92
N LYS A 8 -16.93 25.75 -17.38
CA LYS A 8 -17.23 27.21 -17.43
C LYS A 8 -16.24 28.13 -16.69
N GLY A 9 -14.99 27.75 -16.51
CA GLY A 9 -13.97 28.57 -15.86
C GLY A 9 -12.56 28.02 -16.05
N GLY A 10 -11.96 28.28 -17.21
CA GLY A 10 -10.52 28.09 -17.45
C GLY A 10 -10.09 26.64 -17.63
N VAL A 11 -9.58 26.33 -18.81
CA VAL A 11 -9.06 25.01 -19.19
C VAL A 11 -7.79 24.69 -18.39
N ALA A 12 -7.93 24.01 -17.25
CA ALA A 12 -6.83 23.26 -16.66
C ALA A 12 -6.72 21.93 -17.43
N SER A 13 -5.82 21.88 -18.42
CA SER A 13 -5.52 20.64 -19.13
C SER A 13 -4.74 19.71 -18.19
N VAL A 14 -5.46 18.85 -17.47
CA VAL A 14 -4.85 17.76 -16.71
C VAL A 14 -4.19 16.82 -17.73
N ARG A 15 -2.85 16.83 -17.78
CA ARG A 15 -2.10 15.92 -18.66
C ARG A 15 -2.17 14.53 -18.05
N ARG A 16 -2.58 13.53 -18.84
CA ARG A 16 -2.53 12.08 -18.51
C ARG A 16 -1.20 11.62 -17.86
N ASN A 17 -0.11 12.35 -18.11
CA ASN A 17 1.21 12.12 -17.55
C ASN A 17 1.28 12.36 -16.03
N ASP A 18 0.43 13.21 -15.45
CA ASP A 18 0.50 13.56 -14.03
C ASP A 18 -0.18 12.50 -13.16
N GLU A 19 -1.32 11.92 -13.61
CA GLU A 19 -1.96 10.77 -12.96
C GLU A 19 -1.06 9.53 -12.92
N THR A 20 -0.34 9.27 -14.02
CA THR A 20 0.63 8.16 -14.10
C THR A 20 1.78 8.39 -13.13
N ARG A 21 2.36 9.59 -13.12
CA ARG A 21 3.47 9.96 -12.21
C ARG A 21 3.17 9.73 -10.73
N VAL A 22 1.97 10.07 -10.25
CA VAL A 22 1.63 9.88 -8.83
C VAL A 22 1.50 8.40 -8.46
N ARG A 23 0.79 7.66 -9.31
CA ARG A 23 0.56 6.23 -9.14
C ARG A 23 1.88 5.47 -9.15
N ASP A 24 2.77 5.87 -10.06
CA ASP A 24 4.12 5.34 -10.15
C ASP A 24 4.91 5.67 -8.88
N GLY A 25 4.77 6.87 -8.33
CA GLY A 25 5.46 7.28 -7.10
C GLY A 25 5.20 6.40 -5.87
N ARG A 26 3.93 6.08 -5.58
CA ARG A 26 3.59 5.19 -4.45
C ARG A 26 4.05 3.76 -4.69
N ALA A 27 3.87 3.26 -5.91
CA ALA A 27 4.36 1.93 -6.27
C ALA A 27 5.88 1.86 -6.12
N VAL A 28 6.60 2.88 -6.60
CA VAL A 28 8.06 3.00 -6.46
C VAL A 28 8.46 3.11 -4.98
N PHE A 29 7.70 3.78 -4.12
CA PHE A 29 7.97 3.82 -2.68
C PHE A 29 7.94 2.41 -2.06
N PHE A 30 6.87 1.63 -2.30
CA PHE A 30 6.79 0.26 -1.79
C PHE A 30 7.83 -0.66 -2.43
N LEU A 31 8.07 -0.53 -3.73
CA LEU A 31 9.13 -1.28 -4.41
C LEU A 31 10.50 -0.95 -3.83
N ALA A 32 10.81 0.31 -3.57
CA ALA A 32 12.06 0.73 -2.93
C ALA A 32 12.20 0.14 -1.53
N ALA A 33 11.13 0.12 -0.72
CA ALA A 33 11.14 -0.52 0.60
C ALA A 33 11.37 -2.04 0.52
N LEU A 34 10.72 -2.73 -0.43
CA LEU A 34 10.91 -4.16 -0.67
C LEU A 34 12.34 -4.46 -1.15
N THR A 35 12.84 -3.71 -2.13
CA THR A 35 14.21 -3.82 -2.64
C THR A 35 15.21 -3.56 -1.53
N PHE A 36 15.00 -2.52 -0.71
CA PHE A 36 15.82 -2.23 0.45
C PHE A 36 15.89 -3.45 1.37
N GLY A 37 14.74 -3.98 1.82
CA GLY A 37 14.70 -5.15 2.69
C GLY A 37 15.41 -6.39 2.11
N VAL A 38 15.24 -6.66 0.81
CA VAL A 38 15.93 -7.78 0.14
C VAL A 38 17.44 -7.57 0.08
N VAL A 39 17.89 -6.37 -0.30
CA VAL A 39 19.32 -6.04 -0.43
C VAL A 39 20.02 -6.01 0.93
N THR A 40 19.33 -5.58 1.99
CA THR A 40 19.93 -5.50 3.33
C THR A 40 19.98 -6.84 4.07
N VAL A 41 19.23 -7.86 3.63
CA VAL A 41 19.25 -9.18 4.28
C VAL A 41 20.64 -9.84 4.27
N PRO A 42 21.36 -9.98 3.13
CA PRO A 42 22.70 -10.56 3.12
C PRO A 42 23.70 -9.75 3.95
N LEU A 43 23.61 -8.42 3.89
CA LEU A 43 24.42 -7.49 4.69
C LEU A 43 24.21 -7.72 6.19
N ALA A 44 22.97 -8.02 6.58
CA ALA A 44 22.59 -8.38 7.95
C ALA A 44 22.80 -9.87 8.29
N LYS A 45 23.55 -10.62 7.46
CA LYS A 45 23.84 -12.06 7.62
C LYS A 45 22.61 -12.98 7.64
N GLY A 46 21.52 -12.56 7.02
CA GLY A 46 20.35 -13.40 6.76
C GLY A 46 20.50 -14.24 5.47
N ARG A 47 19.57 -15.17 5.24
CA ARG A 47 19.58 -16.05 4.06
C ARG A 47 18.31 -15.83 3.24
N LEU A 48 18.44 -15.27 2.03
CA LEU A 48 17.29 -15.03 1.14
C LEU A 48 16.57 -16.31 0.70
N GLY A 49 17.27 -17.45 0.65
CA GLY A 49 16.68 -18.74 0.29
C GLY A 49 15.52 -19.17 1.19
N THR A 50 15.46 -18.69 2.45
CA THR A 50 14.36 -19.02 3.36
C THR A 50 13.05 -18.32 2.99
N LEU A 51 13.07 -17.28 2.14
CA LEU A 51 11.83 -16.68 1.61
C LEU A 51 11.05 -17.70 0.77
N GLY A 52 11.73 -18.60 0.05
CA GLY A 52 11.07 -19.66 -0.73
C GLY A 52 10.44 -20.75 0.14
N GLU A 53 10.84 -20.84 1.40
CA GLU A 53 10.27 -21.79 2.38
C GLU A 53 9.09 -21.18 3.15
N LEU A 54 8.81 -19.88 2.95
CA LEU A 54 7.77 -19.16 3.67
C LEU A 54 6.38 -19.70 3.28
N ARG A 55 5.71 -20.32 4.24
CA ARG A 55 4.32 -20.77 4.11
C ARG A 55 3.39 -19.79 4.78
N LEU A 56 2.86 -18.84 4.00
CA LEU A 56 1.80 -17.94 4.47
C LEU A 56 0.44 -18.63 4.41
N ARG A 57 -0.35 -18.46 5.46
CA ARG A 57 -1.72 -18.96 5.50
C ARG A 57 -2.57 -18.15 4.52
N TRP A 58 -3.50 -18.79 3.82
CA TRP A 58 -4.40 -18.14 2.86
C TRP A 58 -3.68 -17.41 1.71
N GLY A 59 -2.54 -17.93 1.23
CA GLY A 59 -1.91 -17.47 0.00
C GLY A 59 -2.88 -17.30 -1.18
N PRO A 60 -3.86 -18.22 -1.39
CA PRO A 60 -4.90 -18.03 -2.40
C PRO A 60 -5.76 -16.77 -2.19
N ALA A 61 -6.04 -16.35 -0.96
CA ALA A 61 -6.81 -15.11 -0.71
C ALA A 61 -6.05 -13.87 -1.15
N LEU A 62 -4.73 -13.82 -0.90
CA LEU A 62 -3.87 -12.74 -1.40
C LEU A 62 -3.82 -12.74 -2.94
N LEU A 63 -3.61 -13.91 -3.55
CA LEU A 63 -3.59 -14.04 -5.01
C LEU A 63 -4.92 -13.62 -5.63
N SER A 64 -6.05 -14.04 -5.05
CA SER A 64 -7.39 -13.62 -5.49
C SER A 64 -7.60 -12.12 -5.34
N ALA A 65 -7.13 -11.49 -4.26
CA ALA A 65 -7.22 -10.05 -4.08
C ALA A 65 -6.41 -9.29 -5.16
N VAL A 66 -5.18 -9.74 -5.44
CA VAL A 66 -4.32 -9.16 -6.48
C VAL A 66 -4.92 -9.36 -7.87
N ALA A 67 -5.42 -10.56 -8.17
CA ALA A 67 -6.08 -10.85 -9.44
C ALA A 67 -7.32 -9.96 -9.62
N MET A 68 -8.13 -9.78 -8.57
CA MET A 68 -9.32 -8.94 -8.63
C MET A 68 -8.97 -7.47 -8.85
N GLN A 69 -7.92 -6.96 -8.19
CA GLN A 69 -7.40 -5.61 -8.43
C GLN A 69 -6.89 -5.44 -9.87
N ALA A 70 -6.23 -6.45 -10.44
CA ALA A 70 -5.81 -6.43 -11.83
C ALA A 70 -7.01 -6.44 -12.79
N VAL A 71 -8.05 -7.24 -12.52
CA VAL A 71 -9.28 -7.29 -13.32
C VAL A 71 -9.99 -5.93 -13.30
N ILE A 72 -10.18 -5.35 -12.11
CA ILE A 72 -10.77 -4.01 -11.95
C ILE A 72 -10.01 -2.99 -12.80
N LEU A 73 -8.68 -3.03 -12.74
CA LEU A 73 -7.82 -2.05 -13.39
C LEU A 73 -7.75 -2.20 -14.92
N PHE A 74 -7.61 -3.43 -15.42
CA PHE A 74 -7.31 -3.68 -16.83
C PHE A 74 -8.53 -4.07 -17.67
N ILE A 75 -9.58 -4.61 -17.04
CA ILE A 75 -10.67 -5.27 -17.75
C ILE A 75 -11.98 -4.50 -17.61
N ILE A 76 -12.29 -3.92 -16.45
CA ILE A 76 -13.57 -3.25 -16.22
C ILE A 76 -13.44 -1.76 -16.58
N PRO A 77 -14.05 -1.27 -17.67
CA PRO A 77 -14.04 0.16 -17.99
C PRO A 77 -14.69 0.95 -16.86
N ASN A 78 -14.25 2.19 -16.62
CA ASN A 78 -14.83 3.14 -15.64
C ASN A 78 -16.34 3.45 -15.83
N ARG A 79 -17.02 2.79 -16.79
CA ARG A 79 -18.43 2.99 -17.14
C ARG A 79 -19.40 2.12 -16.32
N PHE A 80 -18.92 1.15 -15.53
CA PHE A 80 -19.77 0.29 -14.68
C PHE A 80 -19.63 0.61 -13.19
N SER A 81 -19.99 1.82 -12.78
CA SER A 81 -19.82 2.33 -11.41
C SER A 81 -20.37 1.40 -10.32
N GLY A 82 -21.47 0.68 -10.58
CA GLY A 82 -22.10 -0.21 -9.58
C GLY A 82 -21.37 -1.53 -9.28
N VAL A 83 -20.39 -1.94 -10.10
CA VAL A 83 -19.64 -3.21 -9.91
C VAL A 83 -18.24 -2.98 -9.36
N HIS A 84 -17.65 -1.81 -9.62
CA HIS A 84 -16.32 -1.44 -9.15
C HIS A 84 -16.24 -1.35 -7.62
N GLU A 85 -17.21 -0.68 -6.99
CA GLU A 85 -17.21 -0.46 -5.53
C GLU A 85 -17.26 -1.78 -4.73
N PRO A 86 -18.20 -2.72 -4.97
CA PRO A 86 -18.23 -3.99 -4.25
C PRO A 86 -16.96 -4.83 -4.45
N LEU A 87 -16.42 -4.90 -5.67
CA LEU A 87 -15.20 -5.65 -5.95
C LEU A 87 -13.99 -5.06 -5.20
N HIS A 88 -13.88 -3.73 -5.13
CA HIS A 88 -12.85 -3.09 -4.32
C HIS A 88 -12.97 -3.47 -2.84
N VAL A 89 -14.18 -3.41 -2.28
CA VAL A 89 -14.42 -3.79 -0.87
C VAL A 89 -14.05 -5.25 -0.63
N VAL A 90 -14.48 -6.17 -1.49
CA VAL A 90 -14.14 -7.60 -1.36
C VAL A 90 -12.62 -7.81 -1.45
N SER A 91 -11.90 -7.05 -2.30
CA SER A 91 -10.44 -7.15 -2.37
C SER A 91 -9.78 -6.77 -1.05
N TYR A 92 -10.27 -5.72 -0.38
CA TYR A 92 -9.78 -5.29 0.92
C TYR A 92 -10.10 -6.30 2.01
N ILE A 93 -11.28 -6.92 1.97
CA ILE A 93 -11.65 -7.99 2.91
C ILE A 93 -10.70 -9.19 2.74
N LEU A 94 -10.42 -9.62 1.51
CA LEU A 94 -9.49 -10.73 1.25
C LEU A 94 -8.07 -10.43 1.77
N ILE A 95 -7.57 -9.21 1.54
CA ILE A 95 -6.28 -8.75 2.10
C ILE A 95 -6.34 -8.76 3.63
N GLY A 96 -7.41 -8.27 4.23
CA GLY A 96 -7.62 -8.24 5.68
C GLY A 96 -7.60 -9.65 6.29
N VAL A 97 -8.32 -10.61 5.69
CA VAL A 97 -8.32 -12.01 6.12
C VAL A 97 -6.93 -12.61 6.03
N PHE A 98 -6.21 -12.38 4.92
CA PHE A 98 -4.84 -12.83 4.75
C PHE A 98 -3.91 -12.27 5.84
N VAL A 99 -3.95 -10.96 6.07
CA VAL A 99 -3.11 -10.30 7.09
C VAL A 99 -3.45 -10.83 8.49
N ALA A 100 -4.75 -10.91 8.83
CA ALA A 100 -5.23 -11.43 10.11
C ALA A 100 -4.75 -12.87 10.37
N ALA A 101 -4.79 -13.73 9.35
CA ALA A 101 -4.33 -15.11 9.44
C ALA A 101 -2.82 -15.25 9.68
N ASN A 102 -2.05 -14.20 9.40
CA ASN A 102 -0.58 -14.20 9.47
C ASN A 102 0.00 -13.21 10.49
N LEU A 103 -0.79 -12.63 11.41
CA LEU A 103 -0.33 -11.63 12.40
C LEU A 103 0.87 -12.08 13.27
N ARG A 104 1.03 -13.40 13.45
CA ARG A 104 2.16 -13.98 14.19
C ARG A 104 3.48 -14.00 13.41
N VAL A 105 3.44 -13.75 12.11
CA VAL A 105 4.63 -13.61 11.26
C VAL A 105 5.28 -12.26 11.57
N ALA A 106 6.62 -12.22 11.61
CA ALA A 106 7.39 -11.00 11.84
C ALA A 106 6.88 -9.88 10.91
N GLY A 107 6.69 -8.67 11.43
CA GLY A 107 6.30 -7.50 10.65
C GLY A 107 4.83 -7.47 10.17
N MET A 108 4.11 -8.60 10.19
CA MET A 108 2.72 -8.63 9.72
C MET A 108 1.78 -7.77 10.57
N TRP A 109 2.03 -7.67 11.88
CA TRP A 109 1.26 -6.79 12.75
C TRP A 109 1.46 -5.30 12.42
N LEU A 110 2.64 -4.88 11.96
CA LEU A 110 2.90 -3.51 11.50
C LEU A 110 2.15 -3.22 10.21
N ILE A 111 2.16 -4.17 9.27
CA ILE A 111 1.38 -4.10 8.03
C ILE A 111 -0.12 -3.97 8.36
N ALA A 112 -0.62 -4.80 9.28
CA ALA A 112 -2.00 -4.75 9.73
C ALA A 112 -2.35 -3.40 10.35
N PHE A 113 -1.51 -2.91 11.25
CA PHE A 113 -1.76 -1.65 11.94
C PHE A 113 -1.72 -0.46 10.99
N GLY A 114 -0.74 -0.40 10.08
CA GLY A 114 -0.68 0.64 9.06
C GLY A 114 -1.88 0.60 8.11
N GLY A 115 -2.31 -0.60 7.70
CA GLY A 115 -3.53 -0.78 6.91
C GLY A 115 -4.79 -0.31 7.64
N LEU A 116 -4.91 -0.61 8.95
CA LEU A 116 -6.02 -0.15 9.78
C LEU A 116 -6.03 1.38 9.94
N CYS A 117 -4.86 2.02 10.09
CA CYS A 117 -4.76 3.49 10.09
C CYS A 117 -5.31 4.08 8.79
N ASN A 118 -4.88 3.56 7.63
CA ASN A 118 -5.35 4.01 6.33
C ASN A 118 -6.86 3.78 6.16
N ALA A 119 -7.35 2.59 6.52
CA ALA A 119 -8.76 2.26 6.45
C ALA A 119 -9.62 3.18 7.34
N ALA A 120 -9.15 3.49 8.55
CA ALA A 120 -9.85 4.40 9.46
C ALA A 120 -9.99 5.81 8.87
N VAL A 121 -8.93 6.35 8.26
CA VAL A 121 -8.99 7.65 7.56
C VAL A 121 -10.01 7.59 6.42
N ILE A 122 -9.92 6.58 5.55
CA ILE A 122 -10.81 6.43 4.40
C ILE A 122 -12.28 6.34 4.84
N VAL A 123 -12.60 5.44 5.77
CA VAL A 123 -13.98 5.20 6.23
C VAL A 123 -14.56 6.43 6.92
N LEU A 124 -13.79 7.08 7.80
CA LEU A 124 -14.28 8.24 8.54
C LEU A 124 -14.45 9.50 7.68
N ASN A 125 -13.82 9.55 6.50
CA ASN A 125 -13.94 10.63 5.54
C ASN A 125 -14.79 10.25 4.31
N GLY A 126 -15.73 9.32 4.47
CA GLY A 126 -16.72 9.01 3.43
C GLY A 126 -16.18 8.18 2.26
N GLY A 127 -15.17 7.33 2.51
CA GLY A 127 -14.57 6.47 1.50
C GLY A 127 -13.38 7.11 0.76
N VAL A 128 -12.92 8.29 1.20
CA VAL A 128 -11.86 9.05 0.54
C VAL A 128 -10.68 9.26 1.48
N MET A 129 -9.47 9.01 0.98
CA MET A 129 -8.22 9.32 1.70
C MET A 129 -8.01 10.83 1.75
N TYR A 130 -7.77 11.38 2.94
CA TYR A 130 -7.38 12.77 3.08
C TYR A 130 -5.94 12.97 2.62
N VAL A 131 -5.71 14.00 1.79
CA VAL A 131 -4.36 14.45 1.41
C VAL A 131 -4.15 15.92 1.76
N ARG A 132 -2.98 16.23 2.35
CA ARG A 132 -2.62 17.60 2.73
C ARG A 132 -2.22 18.41 1.50
N LYS A 133 -2.91 19.53 1.26
CA LYS A 133 -2.60 20.47 0.16
C LYS A 133 -1.12 20.86 0.08
N SER A 134 -0.53 21.29 1.20
CA SER A 134 0.88 21.71 1.21
C SER A 134 1.84 20.57 0.86
N ALA A 135 1.49 19.31 1.15
CA ALA A 135 2.31 18.17 0.76
C ALA A 135 2.27 17.94 -0.76
N LEU A 136 1.11 18.14 -1.38
CA LEU A 136 0.96 18.07 -2.84
C LEU A 136 1.71 19.19 -3.57
N GLU A 137 1.67 20.40 -3.02
CA GLU A 137 2.44 21.53 -3.55
C GLU A 137 3.94 21.22 -3.55
N ILE A 138 4.47 20.63 -2.46
CA ILE A 138 5.88 20.25 -2.34
C ILE A 138 6.30 19.24 -3.44
N VAL A 139 5.43 18.31 -3.81
CA VAL A 139 5.74 17.27 -4.81
C VAL A 139 5.31 17.66 -6.24
N GLY A 140 4.78 18.87 -6.42
CA GLY A 140 4.36 19.41 -7.71
C GLY A 140 3.08 18.80 -8.27
N LEU A 141 2.17 18.35 -7.40
CA LEU A 141 0.91 17.66 -7.76
C LEU A 141 -0.36 18.43 -7.38
N TYR A 142 -0.25 19.74 -7.11
CA TYR A 142 -1.40 20.61 -6.86
C TYR A 142 -1.67 21.55 -8.05
N PRO A 143 -2.93 21.74 -8.49
CA PRO A 143 -4.14 21.05 -8.04
C PRO A 143 -4.10 19.54 -8.35
N LEU A 144 -4.80 18.71 -7.55
CA LEU A 144 -4.87 17.28 -7.86
C LEU A 144 -5.44 17.11 -9.28
N PRO A 145 -4.80 16.29 -10.13
CA PRO A 145 -5.41 15.81 -11.37
C PRO A 145 -6.83 15.28 -11.12
N GLU A 146 -7.79 15.67 -11.96
CA GLU A 146 -9.11 15.01 -11.98
C GLU A 146 -8.92 13.51 -12.22
N GLY A 147 -9.61 12.65 -11.46
CA GLY A 147 -9.39 11.20 -11.53
C GLY A 147 -8.37 10.64 -10.53
N PHE A 148 -7.88 11.47 -9.59
CA PHE A 148 -7.10 10.97 -8.46
C PHE A 148 -7.89 9.91 -7.69
N LEU A 149 -7.34 8.69 -7.68
CA LEU A 149 -7.95 7.50 -7.09
C LEU A 149 -8.24 7.73 -5.61
N ASN A 150 -9.49 8.00 -5.27
CA ASN A 150 -10.05 8.06 -3.92
C ASN A 150 -9.23 8.89 -2.91
N ALA A 151 -8.61 10.00 -3.33
CA ALA A 151 -7.95 10.95 -2.42
C ALA A 151 -8.37 12.38 -2.71
N SER A 152 -8.55 13.20 -1.66
CA SER A 152 -8.94 14.60 -1.83
C SER A 152 -8.40 15.52 -0.73
N VAL A 153 -8.23 16.80 -1.09
CA VAL A 153 -8.02 17.87 -0.11
C VAL A 153 -9.39 18.21 0.48
N MET A 154 -9.49 18.21 1.81
CA MET A 154 -10.73 18.44 2.54
C MET A 154 -10.59 19.60 3.52
N GLU A 155 -11.69 20.32 3.78
CA GLU A 155 -11.72 21.43 4.74
C GLU A 155 -11.76 20.93 6.20
N HIS A 156 -12.53 19.86 6.47
CA HIS A 156 -12.70 19.29 7.81
C HIS A 156 -12.39 17.78 7.87
N PRO A 157 -11.15 17.36 7.55
CA PRO A 157 -10.76 15.95 7.56
C PRO A 157 -10.74 15.35 8.96
N ARG A 158 -11.31 14.15 9.11
CA ARG A 158 -11.15 13.30 10.30
C ARG A 158 -9.83 12.54 10.23
N LEU A 159 -9.14 12.42 11.37
CA LEU A 159 -7.82 11.76 11.47
C LEU A 159 -6.78 12.31 10.47
N SER A 160 -6.76 13.62 10.26
CA SER A 160 -5.90 14.28 9.26
C SER A 160 -4.40 14.01 9.45
N PHE A 161 -3.95 13.70 10.66
CA PHE A 161 -2.57 13.32 10.97
C PHE A 161 -2.18 11.91 10.48
N LEU A 162 -3.17 11.07 10.14
CA LEU A 162 -2.96 9.73 9.58
C LEU A 162 -3.14 9.69 8.05
N GLY A 163 -3.63 10.77 7.43
CA GLY A 163 -3.77 10.84 5.99
C GLY A 163 -2.44 11.01 5.25
N ASP A 164 -2.52 11.31 3.97
CA ASP A 164 -1.37 11.54 3.11
C ASP A 164 -0.79 12.94 3.40
N ILE A 165 0.18 12.98 4.31
CA ILE A 165 0.79 14.22 4.79
C ILE A 165 2.30 14.29 4.64
N PHE A 166 2.97 13.18 4.31
CA PHE A 166 4.42 13.11 4.17
C PHE A 166 4.81 13.20 2.69
N PRO A 167 5.28 14.36 2.21
CA PRO A 167 5.75 14.47 0.83
C PRO A 167 7.04 13.67 0.65
N VAL A 168 7.15 12.97 -0.49
CA VAL A 168 8.35 12.27 -0.93
C VAL A 168 8.75 12.85 -2.30
N PRO A 169 9.46 14.00 -2.33
CA PRO A 169 9.76 14.72 -3.57
C PRO A 169 10.47 13.88 -4.64
N PRO A 170 11.48 13.03 -4.32
CA PRO A 170 12.15 12.22 -5.34
C PRO A 170 11.22 11.27 -6.08
N LEU A 171 10.09 10.91 -5.48
CA LEU A 171 9.11 9.96 -6.02
C LEU A 171 7.83 10.66 -6.51
N HIS A 172 7.76 11.99 -6.45
CA HIS A 172 6.55 12.75 -6.79
C HIS A 172 5.29 12.17 -6.13
N THR A 173 5.35 11.84 -4.83
CA THR A 173 4.22 11.23 -4.13
C THR A 173 4.10 11.71 -2.71
N VAL A 174 2.90 11.59 -2.14
CA VAL A 174 2.64 11.84 -0.72
C VAL A 174 2.22 10.52 -0.10
N VAL A 175 2.86 10.14 1.00
CA VAL A 175 2.58 8.90 1.75
C VAL A 175 1.94 9.22 3.09
N SER A 176 1.16 8.26 3.60
CA SER A 176 0.57 8.36 4.93
C SER A 176 1.48 7.76 6.02
N LEU A 177 1.12 7.96 7.30
CA LEU A 177 1.75 7.20 8.39
C LEU A 177 1.51 5.70 8.24
N GLY A 178 0.32 5.31 7.75
CA GLY A 178 -0.01 3.91 7.49
C GLY A 178 0.88 3.28 6.42
N ASP A 179 1.19 4.00 5.35
CA ASP A 179 2.10 3.53 4.30
C ASP A 179 3.52 3.31 4.81
N ILE A 180 4.00 4.22 5.67
CA ILE A 180 5.30 4.09 6.34
C ILE A 180 5.32 2.85 7.23
N LEU A 181 4.27 2.62 8.03
CA LEU A 181 4.15 1.43 8.88
C LEU A 181 4.10 0.14 8.05
N ILE A 182 3.37 0.13 6.94
CA ILE A 182 3.32 -1.01 6.01
C ILE A 182 4.69 -1.29 5.41
N ALA A 183 5.40 -0.25 4.93
CA ALA A 183 6.73 -0.38 4.36
C ALA A 183 7.75 -0.92 5.38
N ILE A 184 7.76 -0.38 6.60
CA ILE A 184 8.59 -0.88 7.70
C ILE A 184 8.21 -2.33 8.03
N GLY A 185 6.91 -2.63 8.12
CA GLY A 185 6.40 -3.97 8.38
C GLY A 185 6.86 -4.98 7.32
N ALA A 186 6.90 -4.60 6.04
CA ALA A 186 7.41 -5.41 4.96
C ALA A 186 8.93 -5.69 5.11
N VAL A 187 9.73 -4.68 5.43
CA VAL A 187 11.17 -4.85 5.70
C VAL A 187 11.37 -5.78 6.91
N VAL A 188 10.60 -5.59 7.98
CA VAL A 188 10.64 -6.43 9.18
C VAL A 188 10.26 -7.88 8.87
N LEU A 189 9.26 -8.09 8.02
CA LEU A 189 8.85 -9.41 7.55
C LEU A 189 9.99 -10.08 6.79
N ILE A 190 10.56 -9.41 5.79
CA ILE A 190 11.66 -9.94 4.98
C ILE A 190 12.83 -10.34 5.87
N HIS A 191 13.27 -9.44 6.76
CA HIS A 191 14.39 -9.68 7.67
C HIS A 191 14.11 -10.78 8.70
N GLY A 192 12.88 -10.88 9.21
CA GLY A 192 12.46 -11.89 10.17
C GLY A 192 12.38 -13.29 9.56
N VAL A 193 11.85 -13.40 8.34
CA VAL A 193 11.80 -14.67 7.58
C VAL A 193 13.21 -15.11 7.16
N CYS A 194 14.06 -14.16 6.76
CA CYS A 194 15.45 -14.43 6.39
C CYS A 194 16.39 -14.72 7.57
N GLY A 195 15.89 -14.63 8.81
CA GLY A 195 16.68 -14.87 10.02
C GLY A 195 17.88 -13.93 10.16
N SER A 196 17.74 -12.69 9.69
CA SER A 196 18.82 -11.70 9.75
C SER A 196 19.11 -11.25 11.18
N ARG A 197 20.32 -10.75 11.44
CA ARG A 197 20.73 -10.28 12.77
C ARG A 197 20.02 -9.00 13.23
N LEU A 198 19.36 -8.28 12.32
CA LEU A 198 18.58 -7.09 12.66
C LEU A 198 17.28 -7.42 13.39
N ILE A 199 16.80 -8.67 13.29
CA ILE A 199 15.57 -9.13 13.94
C ILE A 199 15.85 -10.45 14.69
N PRO A 200 16.56 -10.39 15.83
CA PRO A 200 17.05 -11.57 16.53
C PRO A 200 15.94 -12.44 17.14
N ALA A 201 14.83 -11.83 17.57
CA ALA A 201 13.87 -12.46 18.46
C ALA A 201 12.81 -13.35 17.77
N VAL A 202 12.40 -13.03 16.53
CA VAL A 202 11.29 -13.74 15.86
C VAL A 202 11.75 -15.02 15.14
N SER A 203 13.05 -15.09 14.83
CA SER A 203 13.71 -16.18 14.11
C SER A 203 13.71 -17.54 14.83
N ARG A 204 13.52 -17.57 16.15
CA ARG A 204 13.45 -18.82 16.95
C ARG A 204 12.03 -19.37 17.05
N ALA A 205 11.03 -18.50 17.25
CA ALA A 205 9.64 -18.92 17.41
C ALA A 205 9.05 -19.50 16.10
N LEU A 206 9.36 -18.88 14.95
CA LEU A 206 8.85 -19.35 13.65
C LEU A 206 9.49 -20.67 13.18
N ARG A 207 10.75 -20.95 13.53
CA ARG A 207 11.39 -22.24 13.26
C ARG A 207 10.68 -23.38 14.01
N HIS A 208 10.26 -23.15 15.25
CA HIS A 208 9.54 -24.17 16.02
C HIS A 208 8.12 -24.42 15.48
N SER A 209 7.38 -23.40 15.06
CA SER A 209 6.02 -23.59 14.53
C SER A 209 5.97 -24.22 13.14
N ALA A 210 6.97 -24.00 12.28
CA ALA A 210 7.07 -24.66 10.97
C ALA A 210 7.49 -26.15 11.07
N VAL A 211 8.22 -26.52 12.12
CA VAL A 211 8.61 -27.92 12.41
C VAL A 211 7.45 -28.69 13.07
N VAL A 212 6.65 -28.05 13.93
CA VAL A 212 5.52 -28.72 14.61
C VAL A 212 4.37 -29.10 13.64
N LEU A 213 4.24 -28.43 12.50
CA LEU A 213 3.27 -28.82 11.46
C LEU A 213 3.76 -29.98 10.55
N ARG A 214 4.92 -30.59 10.87
CA ARG A 214 5.44 -31.81 10.24
C ARG A 214 5.30 -33.05 11.15
N GLY A 215 4.70 -32.92 12.34
CA GLY A 215 4.41 -34.02 13.26
C GLY A 215 2.97 -34.49 13.15
#